data_AF-A0A0L0CBY1-F1
#
_entry.id   AF-A0A0L0CBY1-F1
#
_cell.length_a   1.000
_cell.length_b   1.000
_cell.length_c   1.000
_cell.angle_alpha   90.00
_cell.angle_beta   90.00
_cell.angle_gamma   90.00
#
_symmetry.space_group_name_H-M   'P 1'
#
loop_
_entity.id
_entity.type
_entity.pdbx_description
1 polymer ?
#
loop_
_entity_poly.entity_id
_entity_poly.type
_entity_poly.pdbx_seq_one_letter_code
_entity_poly.pdbx_strand_id
1 'polypeptide(L)'
;MKGWFDWLLRVVLCHEYFDKQQQQQHISADKNTVTIVKLNILIMLTNSLANIINIGTAWQTDWFYVFQCTFEGYLYAMQHYMILHHGLILSYIEYCVSKLNNQLQHGTVKRPFAKVYFQLARVLQDVNVVYGPAIVSMLLGILLINAAFVYEIIIDINFLEYDAIVIEFSFLFVIPTLSCFNTYLYFLICHRTYETMKETQRIILDYVTRRENQEVCLDN
;
A
#
# COMPACT_ATOMS: atom_id res chain seq x y z
N MET A 1 -24.00 -18.51 6.84
CA MET A 1 -23.15 -17.29 6.96
C MET A 1 -21.69 -17.57 7.30
N LYS A 2 -21.33 -18.39 8.31
CA LYS A 2 -19.91 -18.72 8.62
C LYS A 2 -19.08 -19.26 7.44
N GLY A 3 -19.65 -20.13 6.60
CA GLY A 3 -18.91 -20.75 5.49
C GLY A 3 -18.51 -19.81 4.35
N TRP A 4 -19.32 -18.78 4.07
CA TRP A 4 -18.99 -17.81 3.02
C TRP A 4 -17.95 -16.79 3.50
N PHE A 5 -18.02 -16.37 4.76
CA PHE A 5 -17.00 -15.51 5.37
C PHE A 5 -15.63 -16.21 5.46
N ASP A 6 -15.60 -17.50 5.83
CA ASP A 6 -14.38 -18.32 5.82
C ASP A 6 -13.82 -18.54 4.42
N TRP A 7 -14.69 -18.69 3.42
CA TRP A 7 -14.28 -18.82 2.02
C TRP A 7 -13.74 -17.49 1.47
N LEU A 8 -14.39 -16.38 1.79
CA LEU A 8 -13.96 -15.03 1.40
C LEU A 8 -12.67 -14.63 2.13
N LEU A 9 -12.49 -15.01 3.41
CA LEU A 9 -11.21 -14.92 4.11
C LEU A 9 -10.13 -15.74 3.39
N ARG A 10 -10.40 -17.00 3.01
CA ARG A 10 -9.40 -17.84 2.33
C ARG A 10 -9.02 -17.36 0.93
N VAL A 11 -10.01 -16.91 0.16
CA VAL A 11 -9.84 -16.44 -1.23
C VAL A 11 -9.23 -15.04 -1.26
N VAL A 12 -9.68 -14.12 -0.39
CA VAL A 12 -9.24 -12.72 -0.40
C VAL A 12 -7.99 -12.47 0.43
N LEU A 13 -7.79 -13.16 1.57
CA LEU A 13 -6.54 -12.98 2.32
C LEU A 13 -5.33 -13.61 1.66
N CYS A 14 -5.48 -14.39 0.57
CA CYS A 14 -4.37 -15.10 -0.04
C CYS A 14 -3.48 -15.78 1.02
N HIS A 15 -4.04 -16.20 2.16
CA HIS A 15 -3.23 -16.56 3.33
C HIS A 15 -2.43 -17.83 3.00
N GLU A 16 -3.05 -18.77 2.28
CA GLU A 16 -2.38 -19.94 1.73
C GLU A 16 -1.42 -19.62 0.57
N TYR A 17 -1.64 -18.56 -0.20
CA TYR A 17 -0.73 -18.16 -1.28
C TYR A 17 0.52 -17.47 -0.73
N PHE A 18 0.35 -16.54 0.22
CA PHE A 18 1.44 -15.89 0.95
C PHE A 18 2.19 -16.89 1.82
N ASP A 19 1.51 -17.76 2.57
CA ASP A 19 2.18 -18.79 3.38
C ASP A 19 2.90 -19.82 2.49
N LYS A 20 2.32 -20.23 1.34
CA LYS A 20 3.03 -21.10 0.38
C LYS A 20 4.22 -20.40 -0.25
N GLN A 21 4.15 -19.11 -0.59
CA GLN A 21 5.32 -18.38 -1.08
C GLN A 21 6.39 -18.17 0.01
N GLN A 22 5.98 -17.88 1.26
CA GLN A 22 6.89 -17.78 2.40
C GLN A 22 7.58 -19.12 2.71
N GLN A 23 6.83 -20.23 2.67
CA GLN A 23 7.36 -21.59 2.91
C GLN A 23 8.17 -22.14 1.74
N GLN A 24 7.79 -21.86 0.48
CA GLN A 24 8.48 -22.41 -0.70
C GLN A 24 9.70 -21.59 -1.13
N GLN A 25 9.84 -20.31 -0.75
CA GLN A 25 10.92 -19.45 -1.25
C GLN A 25 11.90 -18.91 -0.20
N HIS A 26 11.80 -19.28 1.10
CA HIS A 26 12.65 -18.68 2.15
C HIS A 26 12.63 -17.12 2.10
N ILE A 27 11.54 -16.54 1.60
CA ILE A 27 11.36 -15.10 1.55
C ILE A 27 10.90 -14.68 2.94
N SER A 28 11.86 -14.29 3.80
CA SER A 28 11.56 -13.58 5.03
C SER A 28 11.12 -12.16 4.67
N ALA A 29 9.92 -12.02 4.10
CA ALA A 29 9.25 -10.73 4.05
C ALA A 29 9.19 -10.20 5.49
N ASP A 30 9.59 -8.95 5.69
CA ASP A 30 9.60 -8.37 7.02
C ASP A 30 8.19 -8.44 7.64
N LYS A 31 8.12 -8.80 8.92
CA LYS A 31 6.85 -9.00 9.64
C LYS A 31 5.98 -7.75 9.59
N ASN A 32 6.60 -6.56 9.59
CA ASN A 32 5.88 -5.30 9.51
C ASN A 32 5.22 -5.12 8.13
N THR A 33 5.92 -5.46 7.05
CA THR A 33 5.39 -5.40 5.68
C THR A 33 4.22 -6.35 5.49
N VAL A 34 4.33 -7.59 5.99
CA VAL A 34 3.22 -8.56 5.97
C VAL A 34 2.03 -8.04 6.77
N THR A 35 2.27 -7.43 7.93
CA THR A 35 1.22 -6.84 8.76
C THR A 35 0.51 -5.70 8.05
N ILE A 36 1.25 -4.79 7.41
CA ILE A 36 0.69 -3.67 6.63
C ILE A 36 -0.19 -4.20 5.48
N VAL A 37 0.28 -5.21 4.73
CA VAL A 37 -0.49 -5.81 3.63
C VAL A 37 -1.79 -6.45 4.15
N LYS A 38 -1.73 -7.22 5.24
CA LYS A 38 -2.92 -7.82 5.86
C LYS A 38 -3.93 -6.76 6.30
N LEU A 39 -3.44 -5.67 6.87
CA LEU A 39 -4.29 -4.55 7.32
C LEU A 39 -4.96 -3.84 6.13
N ASN A 40 -4.23 -3.59 5.04
CA ASN A 40 -4.81 -3.02 3.81
C ASN A 40 -5.91 -3.91 3.22
N ILE A 41 -5.70 -5.24 3.18
CA ILE A 41 -6.74 -6.18 2.72
C ILE A 41 -7.97 -6.13 3.61
N LEU A 42 -7.79 -6.07 4.94
CA LEU A 42 -8.90 -5.96 5.89
C LEU A 42 -9.70 -4.66 5.70
N ILE A 43 -9.02 -3.53 5.50
CA ILE A 43 -9.66 -2.23 5.23
C ILE A 43 -10.46 -2.30 3.93
N MET A 44 -9.87 -2.85 2.86
CA MET A 44 -10.55 -3.02 1.57
C MET A 44 -11.83 -3.86 1.70
N LEU A 45 -11.76 -4.98 2.44
CA LEU A 45 -12.91 -5.84 2.70
C LEU A 45 -14.01 -5.12 3.47
N THR A 46 -13.61 -4.35 4.50
CA THR A 46 -14.55 -3.60 5.33
C THR A 46 -15.27 -2.52 4.51
N ASN A 47 -14.52 -1.76 3.70
CA ASN A 47 -15.09 -0.74 2.83
C ASN A 47 -16.00 -1.35 1.74
N SER A 48 -15.61 -2.48 1.16
CA SER A 48 -16.42 -3.17 0.15
C SER A 48 -17.74 -3.64 0.74
N LEU A 49 -17.72 -4.19 1.96
CA LEU A 49 -18.92 -4.61 2.66
C LEU A 49 -19.81 -3.42 3.03
N ALA A 50 -19.23 -2.32 3.52
CA ALA A 50 -19.96 -1.10 3.83
C ALA A 50 -20.68 -0.53 2.59
N ASN A 51 -20.01 -0.51 1.44
CA ASN A 51 -20.61 -0.08 0.18
C ASN A 51 -21.75 -1.00 -0.29
N ILE A 52 -21.61 -2.32 -0.17
CA ILE A 52 -22.68 -3.27 -0.52
C ILE A 52 -23.91 -3.04 0.37
N ILE A 53 -23.71 -2.83 1.67
CA ILE A 53 -24.79 -2.50 2.61
C ILE A 53 -25.46 -1.20 2.19
N ASN A 54 -24.68 -0.17 1.87
CA ASN A 54 -25.18 1.15 1.45
C ASN A 54 -26.00 1.08 0.15
N ILE A 55 -25.53 0.32 -0.85
CA ILE A 55 -26.28 0.07 -2.09
C ILE A 55 -27.59 -0.66 -1.79
N GLY A 56 -27.56 -1.65 -0.88
CA GLY A 56 -28.75 -2.40 -0.48
C GLY A 56 -29.81 -1.54 0.20
N THR A 57 -29.39 -0.56 1.02
CA THR A 57 -30.31 0.40 1.65
C THR A 57 -30.80 1.47 0.66
N ALA A 58 -29.95 1.89 -0.27
CA ALA A 58 -30.27 2.84 -1.33
C ALA A 58 -31.21 2.29 -2.42
N TRP A 59 -31.30 0.96 -2.55
CA TRP A 59 -32.06 0.32 -3.64
C TRP A 59 -33.54 0.74 -3.70
N GLN A 60 -34.09 1.19 -2.57
CA GLN A 60 -35.50 1.59 -2.46
C GLN A 60 -35.74 3.10 -2.61
N THR A 61 -34.70 3.94 -2.67
CA THR A 61 -34.85 5.40 -2.69
C THR A 61 -34.82 5.98 -4.10
N ASP A 62 -33.70 5.89 -4.81
CA ASP A 62 -33.53 6.48 -6.15
C ASP A 62 -32.47 5.72 -6.96
N TRP A 63 -32.76 5.43 -8.23
CA TRP A 63 -31.83 4.77 -9.15
C TRP A 63 -30.56 5.60 -9.37
N PHE A 64 -30.67 6.94 -9.36
CA PHE A 64 -29.51 7.82 -9.53
C PHE A 64 -28.57 7.72 -8.33
N TYR A 65 -29.14 7.71 -7.12
CA TYR A 65 -28.39 7.52 -5.88
C TYR A 65 -27.71 6.15 -5.83
N VAL A 66 -28.40 5.08 -6.22
CA VAL A 66 -27.82 3.73 -6.33
C VAL A 66 -26.66 3.69 -7.32
N PHE A 67 -26.80 4.34 -8.48
CA PHE A 67 -25.73 4.45 -9.48
C PHE A 67 -24.51 5.18 -8.89
N GLN A 68 -24.74 6.30 -8.21
CA GLN A 68 -23.68 7.07 -7.55
C GLN A 68 -22.92 6.23 -6.50
N CYS A 69 -23.62 5.59 -5.55
CA CYS A 69 -22.99 4.75 -4.53
C CYS A 69 -22.21 3.57 -5.14
N THR A 70 -22.73 2.99 -6.23
CA THR A 70 -22.05 1.91 -6.94
C THR A 70 -20.77 2.39 -7.62
N PHE A 71 -20.83 3.54 -8.28
CA PHE A 71 -19.69 4.13 -8.97
C PHE A 71 -18.59 4.56 -7.98
N GLU A 72 -18.97 5.20 -6.88
CA GLU A 72 -18.05 5.53 -5.78
C GLU A 72 -17.38 4.27 -5.22
N GLY A 73 -18.16 3.22 -4.97
CA GLY A 73 -17.63 1.96 -4.49
C GLY A 73 -16.65 1.29 -5.45
N TYR A 74 -16.91 1.37 -6.76
CA TYR A 74 -15.98 0.92 -7.79
C TYR A 74 -14.67 1.70 -7.79
N LEU A 75 -14.73 3.04 -7.73
CA LEU A 75 -13.54 3.89 -7.68
C LEU A 75 -12.69 3.59 -6.44
N TYR A 76 -13.32 3.44 -5.28
CA TYR A 76 -12.63 3.02 -4.05
C TYR A 76 -11.97 1.65 -4.17
N ALA A 77 -12.64 0.67 -4.77
CA ALA A 77 -12.07 -0.67 -4.97
C ALA A 77 -10.85 -0.62 -5.91
N MET A 78 -10.94 0.13 -7.02
CA MET A 78 -9.83 0.33 -7.94
C MET A 78 -8.64 1.02 -7.27
N GLN A 79 -8.91 2.02 -6.43
CA GLN A 79 -7.89 2.71 -5.66
C GLN A 79 -7.15 1.77 -4.71
N HIS A 80 -7.89 0.99 -3.92
CA HIS A 80 -7.32 -0.01 -3.01
C HIS A 80 -6.49 -1.05 -3.77
N TYR A 81 -7.01 -1.55 -4.89
CA TYR A 81 -6.31 -2.52 -5.72
C TYR A 81 -4.97 -1.97 -6.24
N MET A 82 -4.95 -0.76 -6.78
CA MET A 82 -3.74 -0.14 -7.32
C MET A 82 -2.71 0.15 -6.22
N ILE A 83 -3.14 0.69 -5.09
CA ILE A 83 -2.29 0.94 -3.92
C ILE A 83 -1.68 -0.37 -3.40
N LEU A 84 -2.50 -1.41 -3.26
CA LEU A 84 -2.05 -2.72 -2.79
C LEU A 84 -1.05 -3.35 -3.76
N HIS A 85 -1.37 -3.37 -5.05
CA HIS A 85 -0.50 -3.96 -6.05
C HIS A 85 0.84 -3.23 -6.15
N HIS A 86 0.81 -1.89 -6.18
CA HIS A 86 2.03 -1.10 -6.15
C HIS A 86 2.83 -1.31 -4.86
N GLY A 87 2.17 -1.29 -3.70
CA GLY A 87 2.80 -1.54 -2.40
C GLY A 87 3.45 -2.92 -2.30
N LEU A 88 2.84 -3.96 -2.88
CA LEU A 88 3.42 -5.32 -2.95
C LEU A 88 4.69 -5.35 -3.79
N ILE A 89 4.70 -4.69 -4.95
CA ILE A 89 5.90 -4.60 -5.80
C ILE A 89 7.01 -3.85 -5.05
N LEU A 90 6.70 -2.71 -4.44
CA LEU A 90 7.67 -1.93 -3.67
C LEU A 90 8.25 -2.71 -2.48
N SER A 91 7.40 -3.51 -1.82
CA SER A 91 7.81 -4.41 -0.73
C SER A 91 8.76 -5.50 -1.21
N TYR A 92 8.51 -6.06 -2.39
CA TYR A 92 9.40 -7.04 -3.00
C TYR A 92 10.76 -6.42 -3.37
N ILE A 93 10.76 -5.22 -3.95
CA ILE A 93 11.98 -4.47 -4.26
C ILE A 93 12.76 -4.17 -2.97
N GLU A 94 12.09 -3.69 -1.91
CA GLU A 94 12.70 -3.43 -0.60
C GLU A 94 13.38 -4.68 -0.02
N TYR A 95 12.72 -5.83 -0.09
CA TYR A 95 13.32 -7.10 0.32
C TYR A 95 14.59 -7.43 -0.47
N CYS A 96 14.56 -7.31 -1.81
CA CYS A 96 15.72 -7.57 -2.66
C CYS A 96 16.89 -6.63 -2.33
N VAL A 97 16.59 -5.35 -2.12
CA VAL A 97 17.58 -4.32 -1.80
C VAL A 97 18.15 -4.54 -0.40
N SER A 98 17.32 -4.87 0.59
CA SER A 98 17.75 -5.20 1.95
C SER A 98 18.67 -6.44 1.97
N LYS A 99 18.35 -7.47 1.18
CA LYS A 99 19.21 -8.64 1.02
C LYS A 99 20.56 -8.26 0.41
N LEU A 100 20.57 -7.40 -0.60
CA LEU A 100 21.80 -6.88 -1.19
C LEU A 100 22.61 -6.06 -0.18
N ASN A 101 21.96 -5.18 0.58
CA ASN A 101 22.56 -4.39 1.64
C ASN A 101 23.27 -5.30 2.67
N ASN A 102 22.57 -6.29 3.18
CA ASN A 102 23.14 -7.25 4.14
C ASN A 102 24.36 -7.99 3.56
N GLN A 103 24.31 -8.40 2.29
CA GLN A 103 25.45 -9.05 1.64
C GLN A 103 26.66 -8.12 1.54
N LEU A 104 26.44 -6.85 1.18
CA LEU A 104 27.47 -5.81 1.07
C LEU A 104 28.13 -5.51 2.41
N GLN A 105 27.34 -5.33 3.47
CA GLN A 105 27.86 -5.04 4.82
C GLN A 105 28.76 -6.17 5.36
N HIS A 106 28.42 -7.44 5.08
CA HIS A 106 29.15 -8.59 5.59
C HIS A 106 30.27 -9.08 4.65
N GLY A 107 30.58 -8.34 3.58
CA GLY A 107 31.69 -8.67 2.67
C GLY A 107 31.52 -9.98 1.88
N THR A 108 30.30 -10.53 1.81
CA THR A 108 30.02 -11.83 1.17
C THR A 108 29.84 -11.75 -0.35
N VAL A 109 30.13 -10.59 -0.94
CA VAL A 109 29.67 -10.25 -2.28
C VAL A 109 30.66 -10.65 -3.37
N LYS A 110 30.29 -11.64 -4.18
CA LYS A 110 30.96 -11.90 -5.47
C LYS A 110 30.44 -10.91 -6.52
N ARG A 111 31.34 -10.34 -7.32
CA ARG A 111 30.98 -9.48 -8.47
C ARG A 111 30.05 -10.26 -9.45
N PRO A 112 29.09 -9.61 -10.13
CA PRO A 112 28.88 -8.15 -10.24
C PRO A 112 27.62 -7.63 -9.51
N PHE A 113 27.75 -7.25 -8.23
CA PHE A 113 26.63 -6.71 -7.42
C PHE A 113 26.11 -5.34 -7.89
N ALA A 114 26.98 -4.50 -8.46
CA ALA A 114 26.58 -3.22 -9.03
C ALA A 114 25.50 -3.43 -10.11
N LYS A 115 25.65 -4.47 -10.94
CA LYS A 115 24.66 -4.83 -11.96
C LYS A 115 23.30 -5.16 -11.33
N VAL A 116 23.29 -5.89 -10.22
CA VAL A 116 22.05 -6.24 -9.49
C VAL A 116 21.39 -4.98 -8.93
N TYR A 117 22.16 -4.10 -8.29
CA TYR A 117 21.65 -2.81 -7.80
C TYR A 117 21.05 -1.95 -8.92
N PHE A 118 21.76 -1.78 -10.03
CA PHE A 118 21.27 -1.02 -11.18
C PHE A 118 20.00 -1.60 -11.77
N GLN A 119 19.88 -2.94 -11.82
CA GLN A 119 18.65 -3.60 -12.26
C GLN A 119 17.48 -3.32 -11.30
N LEU A 120 17.70 -3.40 -9.99
CA LEU A 120 16.67 -3.09 -8.98
C LEU A 120 16.23 -1.63 -9.04
N ALA A 121 17.18 -0.70 -9.17
CA ALA A 121 16.88 0.73 -9.32
C ALA A 121 16.08 1.01 -10.60
N ARG A 122 16.42 0.35 -11.72
CA ARG A 122 15.67 0.45 -12.97
C ARG A 122 14.25 -0.09 -12.84
N VAL A 123 14.07 -1.26 -12.23
CA VAL A 123 12.74 -1.82 -11.97
C VAL A 123 11.90 -0.87 -11.12
N LEU A 124 12.47 -0.28 -10.07
CA LEU A 124 11.77 0.72 -9.26
C LEU A 124 11.34 1.94 -10.08
N GLN A 125 12.20 2.43 -10.97
CA GLN A 125 11.87 3.53 -11.88
C GLN A 125 10.74 3.15 -12.85
N ASP A 126 10.82 1.98 -13.48
CA ASP A 126 9.80 1.50 -14.42
C ASP A 126 8.44 1.34 -13.71
N VAL A 127 8.43 0.80 -12.49
CA VAL A 127 7.24 0.70 -11.65
C VAL A 127 6.65 2.09 -11.36
N ASN A 128 7.47 3.06 -10.98
CA ASN A 128 7.00 4.43 -10.71
C ASN A 128 6.47 5.12 -11.98
N VAL A 129 7.02 4.83 -13.16
CA VAL A 129 6.51 5.38 -14.44
C VAL A 129 5.14 4.80 -14.77
N VAL A 130 4.94 3.49 -14.56
CA VAL A 130 3.68 2.80 -14.84
C VAL A 130 2.59 3.18 -13.85
N TYR A 131 2.89 3.19 -12.54
CA TYR A 131 1.90 3.42 -11.49
C TYR A 131 1.76 4.90 -11.09
N GLY A 132 2.81 5.71 -11.28
CA GLY A 132 2.89 7.08 -10.79
C GLY A 132 1.70 7.97 -11.18
N PRO A 133 1.34 8.09 -12.47
CA PRO A 133 0.21 8.92 -12.89
C PRO A 133 -1.12 8.51 -12.26
N ALA A 134 -1.37 7.20 -12.17
CA ALA A 134 -2.58 6.65 -11.56
C ALA A 134 -2.61 6.94 -10.05
N ILE A 135 -1.49 6.76 -9.35
CA ILE A 135 -1.37 7.00 -7.91
C ILE A 135 -1.54 8.50 -7.60
N VAL A 136 -0.95 9.40 -8.38
CA VAL A 136 -1.16 10.85 -8.22
C VAL A 136 -2.63 11.21 -8.40
N SER A 137 -3.28 10.67 -9.44
CA SER A 137 -4.70 10.92 -9.70
C SER A 137 -5.58 10.39 -8.56
N MET A 138 -5.25 9.23 -8.01
CA MET A 138 -5.92 8.63 -6.86
C MET A 138 -5.75 9.46 -5.58
N LEU A 139 -4.52 9.88 -5.26
CA LEU A 139 -4.25 10.71 -4.09
C LEU A 139 -4.97 12.06 -4.17
N LEU A 140 -5.05 12.65 -5.36
CA LEU A 140 -5.85 13.86 -5.59
C LEU A 140 -7.34 13.57 -5.40
N GLY A 141 -7.85 12.46 -5.91
CA GLY A 141 -9.23 12.02 -5.70
C GLY A 141 -9.58 11.86 -4.22
N ILE A 142 -8.72 11.20 -3.44
CA ILE A 142 -8.89 11.04 -1.98
C ILE A 142 -8.95 12.40 -1.30
N LEU A 143 -8.06 13.33 -1.66
CA LEU A 143 -8.04 14.67 -1.09
C LEU A 143 -9.35 15.41 -1.35
N LEU A 144 -9.85 15.37 -2.59
CA LEU A 144 -11.10 16.01 -2.98
C LEU A 144 -12.31 15.38 -2.28
N ILE A 145 -12.36 14.04 -2.20
CA ILE A 145 -13.42 13.32 -1.51
C ILE A 145 -13.41 13.66 -0.01
N ASN A 146 -12.24 13.66 0.64
CA ASN A 146 -12.14 14.06 2.04
C ASN A 146 -12.60 15.50 2.27
N ALA A 147 -12.29 16.42 1.35
CA ALA A 147 -12.78 17.80 1.45
C ALA A 147 -14.31 17.88 1.33
N ALA A 148 -14.91 17.09 0.45
CA ALA A 148 -16.36 17.00 0.31
C ALA A 148 -17.02 16.43 1.58
N PHE A 149 -16.49 15.34 2.15
CA PHE A 149 -16.98 14.78 3.42
C PHE A 149 -16.91 15.78 4.57
N VAL A 150 -15.81 16.54 4.68
CA VAL A 150 -15.69 17.57 5.73
C VAL A 150 -16.74 18.68 5.54
N TYR A 151 -17.02 19.06 4.29
CA TYR A 151 -18.07 20.04 4.00
C TYR A 151 -19.47 19.53 4.35
N GLU A 152 -19.79 18.27 4.01
CA GLU A 152 -21.07 17.64 4.39
C GLU A 152 -21.22 17.55 5.91
N ILE A 153 -20.19 17.12 6.63
CA ILE A 153 -20.19 17.08 8.10
C ILE A 153 -20.51 18.47 8.69
N ILE A 154 -19.94 19.54 8.13
CA ILE A 154 -20.22 20.91 8.58
C ILE A 154 -21.68 21.28 8.36
N ILE A 155 -22.27 20.91 7.22
CA ILE A 155 -23.69 21.14 6.95
C ILE A 155 -24.53 20.36 7.97
N ASP A 156 -24.28 19.07 8.13
CA ASP A 156 -25.09 18.19 8.97
C ASP A 156 -25.11 18.62 10.44
N ILE A 157 -23.95 19.05 10.97
CA ILE A 157 -23.85 19.63 12.33
C ILE A 157 -24.76 20.86 12.50
N ASN A 158 -24.96 21.65 11.44
CA ASN A 158 -25.74 22.89 11.49
C ASN A 158 -27.24 22.68 11.25
N PHE A 159 -27.68 21.56 10.67
CA PHE A 159 -29.06 21.40 10.18
C PHE A 159 -29.84 20.21 10.77
N LEU A 160 -29.20 19.19 11.34
CA LEU A 160 -29.89 17.97 11.79
C LEU A 160 -30.20 17.94 13.30
N GLU A 161 -31.23 17.17 13.67
CA GLU A 161 -31.55 16.85 15.07
C GLU A 161 -30.58 15.80 15.64
N TYR A 162 -30.30 15.88 16.95
CA TYR A 162 -29.19 15.18 17.63
C TYR A 162 -29.13 13.65 17.39
N ASP A 163 -30.28 12.97 17.32
CA ASP A 163 -30.31 11.50 17.19
C ASP A 163 -30.08 11.00 15.75
N ALA A 164 -30.47 11.77 14.73
CA ALA A 164 -30.18 11.46 13.33
C ALA A 164 -28.70 11.69 13.00
N ILE A 165 -28.09 12.70 13.64
CA ILE A 165 -26.67 13.03 13.50
C ILE A 165 -25.79 11.84 13.84
N VAL A 166 -26.05 11.09 14.92
CA VAL A 166 -25.09 10.08 15.41
C VAL A 166 -24.82 8.95 14.40
N ILE A 167 -25.85 8.46 13.71
CA ILE A 167 -25.72 7.34 12.77
C ILE A 167 -25.05 7.82 11.47
N GLU A 168 -25.50 8.95 10.94
CA GLU A 168 -25.01 9.53 9.68
C GLU A 168 -23.57 10.02 9.84
N PHE A 169 -23.27 10.70 10.96
CA PHE A 169 -21.93 11.14 11.32
C PHE A 169 -20.95 9.97 11.51
N SER A 170 -21.41 8.84 12.05
CA SER A 170 -20.55 7.65 12.18
C SER A 170 -20.13 7.14 10.80
N PHE A 171 -21.01 7.18 9.79
CA PHE A 171 -20.69 6.74 8.44
C PHE A 171 -19.79 7.75 7.70
N LEU A 172 -20.14 9.04 7.79
CA LEU A 172 -19.40 10.17 7.22
C LEU A 172 -17.99 10.30 7.81
N PHE A 173 -17.77 9.83 9.04
CA PHE A 173 -16.44 9.86 9.66
C PHE A 173 -15.62 8.60 9.36
N VAL A 174 -16.23 7.41 9.40
CA VAL A 174 -15.51 6.12 9.30
C VAL A 174 -14.90 5.93 7.91
N ILE A 175 -15.65 6.17 6.83
CA ILE A 175 -15.17 5.96 5.46
C ILE A 175 -13.93 6.81 5.11
N PRO A 176 -13.96 8.14 5.27
CA PRO A 176 -12.79 8.96 4.98
C PRO A 176 -11.63 8.66 5.92
N THR A 177 -11.90 8.34 7.20
CA THR A 177 -10.84 7.94 8.15
C THR A 177 -10.12 6.66 7.68
N LEU A 178 -10.87 5.64 7.26
CA LEU A 178 -10.29 4.39 6.74
C LEU A 178 -9.53 4.61 5.43
N SER A 179 -10.02 5.50 4.55
CA SER A 179 -9.32 5.89 3.32
C SER A 179 -7.99 6.60 3.62
N CYS A 180 -7.99 7.55 4.55
CA CYS A 180 -6.80 8.23 5.04
C CYS A 180 -5.80 7.24 5.65
N PHE A 181 -6.28 6.30 6.47
CA PHE A 181 -5.44 5.30 7.10
C PHE A 181 -4.79 4.35 6.07
N ASN A 182 -5.54 3.90 5.06
CA ASN A 182 -4.98 3.11 3.94
C ASN A 182 -3.90 3.89 3.16
N THR A 183 -4.15 5.17 2.90
CA THR A 183 -3.19 6.05 2.23
C THR A 183 -1.92 6.25 3.06
N TYR A 184 -2.07 6.37 4.38
CA TYR A 184 -0.96 6.47 5.31
C TYR A 184 -0.11 5.19 5.33
N LEU A 185 -0.74 4.01 5.39
CA LEU A 185 -0.05 2.73 5.31
C LEU A 185 0.74 2.57 4.01
N TYR A 186 0.16 3.01 2.90
CA TYR A 186 0.84 3.05 1.61
C TYR A 186 2.07 3.98 1.62
N PHE A 187 1.94 5.16 2.22
CA PHE A 187 3.05 6.10 2.36
C PHE A 187 4.20 5.52 3.18
N LEU A 188 3.90 4.76 4.25
CA LEU A 188 4.91 4.07 5.04
C LEU A 188 5.71 3.05 4.21
N ILE A 189 5.05 2.27 3.35
CA ILE A 189 5.73 1.35 2.44
C ILE A 189 6.68 2.12 1.52
N CYS A 190 6.18 3.19 0.88
CA CYS A 190 6.97 4.00 -0.04
C CYS A 190 8.20 4.62 0.65
N HIS A 191 8.00 5.21 1.83
CA HIS A 191 9.06 5.82 2.62
C HIS A 191 10.13 4.80 3.00
N ARG A 192 9.72 3.60 3.42
CA ARG A 192 10.64 2.53 3.78
C ARG A 192 11.48 2.07 2.58
N THR A 193 10.85 1.79 1.44
CA THR A 193 11.58 1.42 0.21
C THR A 193 12.60 2.49 -0.17
N TYR A 194 12.21 3.77 -0.07
CA TYR A 194 13.11 4.89 -0.32
C TYR A 194 14.32 4.92 0.62
N GLU A 195 14.12 4.80 1.93
CA GLU A 195 15.21 4.79 2.90
C GLU A 195 16.14 3.58 2.70
N THR A 196 15.60 2.39 2.44
CA THR A 196 16.41 1.20 2.15
C THR A 196 17.26 1.36 0.87
N MET A 197 16.71 1.98 -0.17
CA MET A 197 17.44 2.31 -1.40
C MET A 197 18.57 3.30 -1.15
N LYS A 198 18.29 4.35 -0.39
CA LYS A 198 19.26 5.40 -0.02
C LYS A 198 20.39 4.85 0.84
N GLU A 199 20.08 4.00 1.81
CA GLU A 199 21.08 3.31 2.63
C GLU A 199 21.98 2.42 1.78
N THR A 200 21.39 1.63 0.88
CA THR A 200 22.13 0.75 -0.02
C THR A 200 23.04 1.53 -0.96
N GLN A 201 22.59 2.68 -1.47
CA GLN A 201 23.41 3.57 -2.29
C GLN A 201 24.64 4.07 -1.52
N ARG A 202 24.46 4.49 -0.26
CA ARG A 202 25.58 4.92 0.61
C ARG A 202 26.59 3.78 0.80
N ILE A 203 26.11 2.56 1.07
CA ILE A 203 26.98 1.41 1.33
C ILE A 203 27.75 0.99 0.08
N ILE A 204 27.12 1.05 -1.10
CA ILE A 204 27.82 0.81 -2.37
C ILE A 204 28.93 1.84 -2.57
N LEU A 205 28.66 3.12 -2.31
CA LEU A 205 29.66 4.19 -2.41
C LEU A 205 30.83 3.95 -1.44
N ASP A 206 30.54 3.65 -0.17
CA ASP A 206 31.57 3.36 0.83
C ASP A 206 32.40 2.13 0.44
N TYR A 207 31.77 1.09 -0.13
CA TYR A 207 32.46 -0.11 -0.57
C TYR A 207 33.41 0.15 -1.74
N VAL A 208 33.02 0.99 -2.70
CA VAL A 208 33.88 1.40 -3.82
C VAL A 208 35.07 2.21 -3.31
N THR A 209 34.82 3.24 -2.49
CA THR A 209 35.88 4.10 -1.93
C THR A 209 36.88 3.33 -1.09
N ARG A 210 36.43 2.39 -0.23
CA ARG A 210 37.34 1.56 0.58
C ARG A 210 38.26 0.68 -0.28
N ARG A 211 37.73 0.17 -1.39
CA ARG A 211 38.51 -0.68 -2.30
C ARG A 211 39.54 0.12 -3.08
N GLU A 212 39.18 1.29 -3.60
CA GLU A 212 40.13 2.20 -4.25
C GLU A 212 41.28 2.56 -3.29
N ASN A 213 40.96 2.86 -2.03
CA ASN A 213 41.97 3.12 -1.02
C ASN A 213 42.85 1.90 -0.68
N GLN A 214 42.32 0.68 -0.73
CA GLN A 214 43.11 -0.55 -0.54
C GLN A 214 44.04 -0.83 -1.72
N GLU A 215 43.63 -0.55 -2.95
CA GLU A 215 44.48 -0.68 -4.13
C GLU A 215 45.66 0.33 -4.06
N VAL A 216 45.42 1.55 -3.59
CA VAL A 216 46.49 2.56 -3.38
C VAL A 216 47.46 2.20 -2.25
N CYS A 217 47.01 1.51 -1.19
CA CYS A 217 47.87 1.11 -0.08
C CYS A 217 48.74 -0.14 -0.34
N LEU A 218 48.44 -0.93 -1.37
CA LEU A 218 49.20 -2.14 -1.73
C LEU A 218 50.32 -1.88 -2.75
N ASP A 219 50.38 -0.68 -3.33
CA ASP A 219 51.38 -0.26 -4.32
C ASP A 219 52.53 0.58 -3.70
N ASN A 220 52.69 0.57 -2.37
CA ASN A 220 53.84 1.12 -1.64
C ASN A 220 54.56 0.02 -0.85
#